data_AF-A0A255QKA7-F1
#
_entry.id   AF-A0A255QKA7-F1
#
_cell.length_a   1.000
_cell.length_b   1.000
_cell.length_c   1.000
_cell.angle_alpha   90.00
_cell.angle_beta   90.00
_cell.angle_gamma   90.00
#
_symmetry.space_group_name_H-M   'P 1'
#
loop_
_entity.id
_entity.type
_entity.pdbx_description
1 polymer ?
#
loop_
_entity_poly.entity_id
_entity_poly.type
_entity_poly.pdbx_seq_one_letter_code
_entity_poly.pdbx_strand_id
1 'polypeptide(L)'
;MTIDVVFTDTADGSWDAVTRGVVNQAIADWENEIVGIDDGFGGVASINVQFEAEFFNFGNGGPLGMWSGPLSASVGSNIRPWEATDASYTIAHTIRFNSSSINSGATNELWFDATPADDGSDKAFSDWDALTVARHEIGHMLGFSSAYADDVGLPSQSNPWSDKIIGDVFDPGGLNVAMEPGDVAHVLDDSLLMDTSLSNAEGRIDISMLELNMLASAYGYKLAATAIPEPTGFVALVTIAGGLVCRRRRR
;
A
#
# COMPACT_ATOMS: atom_id res chain seq x y z
N MET A 1 -4.24 -11.55 2.86
CA MET A 1 -2.96 -11.64 2.12
C MET A 1 -1.86 -11.93 3.12
N THR A 2 -0.69 -12.37 2.67
CA THR A 2 0.54 -12.38 3.48
C THR A 2 1.65 -11.69 2.71
N ILE A 3 2.40 -10.79 3.36
CA ILE A 3 3.61 -10.18 2.82
C ILE A 3 4.79 -10.59 3.69
N ASP A 4 5.73 -11.31 3.11
CA ASP A 4 6.95 -11.75 3.77
C ASP A 4 8.12 -10.83 3.42
N VAL A 5 8.92 -10.44 4.42
CA VAL A 5 10.11 -9.61 4.24
C VAL A 5 11.38 -10.34 4.66
N VAL A 6 12.42 -10.23 3.83
CA VAL A 6 13.79 -10.60 4.19
C VAL A 6 14.59 -9.32 4.37
N PHE A 7 15.08 -9.09 5.59
CA PHE A 7 15.94 -7.95 5.90
C PHE A 7 17.41 -8.31 5.63
N THR A 8 18.04 -7.61 4.69
CA THR A 8 19.43 -7.83 4.31
C THR A 8 20.30 -6.67 4.79
N ASP A 9 21.28 -6.99 5.63
CA ASP A 9 22.33 -6.04 6.01
C ASP A 9 23.33 -5.90 4.84
N THR A 10 23.67 -4.66 4.51
CA THR A 10 24.59 -4.33 3.42
C THR A 10 25.77 -3.52 3.95
N ALA A 11 26.69 -3.13 3.07
CA ALA A 11 27.73 -2.17 3.44
C ALA A 11 27.17 -0.77 3.74
N ASP A 12 25.96 -0.47 3.27
CA ASP A 12 25.31 0.84 3.38
C ASP A 12 24.42 0.96 4.62
N GLY A 13 24.15 -0.14 5.34
CA GLY A 13 23.37 -0.10 6.56
C GLY A 13 23.00 -1.48 7.12
N SER A 14 22.53 -1.48 8.37
CA SER A 14 22.08 -2.68 9.07
C SER A 14 20.73 -2.46 9.73
N TRP A 15 19.92 -3.51 9.82
CA TRP A 15 18.55 -3.45 10.33
C TRP A 15 18.46 -3.71 11.83
N ASP A 16 18.13 -2.68 12.60
CA ASP A 16 17.83 -2.78 14.02
C ASP A 16 16.32 -2.96 14.29
N ALA A 17 15.91 -2.95 15.57
CA ALA A 17 14.51 -3.14 15.94
C ALA A 17 13.59 -1.98 15.48
N VAL A 18 14.11 -0.75 15.45
CA VAL A 18 13.34 0.45 15.11
C VAL A 18 13.04 0.47 13.61
N THR A 19 14.08 0.33 12.79
CA THR A 19 13.97 0.31 11.32
C THR A 19 13.15 -0.88 10.82
N ARG A 20 13.35 -2.08 11.41
CA ARG A 20 12.48 -3.25 11.12
C ARG A 20 11.04 -3.00 11.53
N GLY A 21 10.82 -2.32 12.66
CA GLY A 21 9.49 -1.98 13.16
C GLY A 21 8.68 -1.20 12.13
N VAL A 22 9.29 -0.20 11.49
CA VAL A 22 8.64 0.63 10.45
C VAL A 22 8.20 -0.21 9.26
N VAL A 23 9.10 -1.03 8.70
CA VAL A 23 8.77 -1.88 7.55
C VAL A 23 7.69 -2.90 7.90
N ASN A 24 7.78 -3.52 9.08
CA ASN A 24 6.77 -4.46 9.56
C ASN A 24 5.41 -3.79 9.79
N GLN A 25 5.39 -2.54 10.23
CA GLN A 25 4.14 -1.79 10.36
C GLN A 25 3.53 -1.50 8.98
N ALA A 26 4.33 -1.04 8.01
CA ALA A 26 3.86 -0.82 6.65
C ALA A 26 3.26 -2.10 6.04
N ILE A 27 3.89 -3.25 6.28
CA ILE A 27 3.37 -4.57 5.89
C ILE A 27 2.01 -4.83 6.54
N ALA A 28 1.91 -4.65 7.87
CA ALA A 28 0.68 -4.88 8.60
C ALA A 28 -0.46 -3.98 8.10
N ASP A 29 -0.16 -2.74 7.75
CA ASP A 29 -1.14 -1.80 7.19
C ASP A 29 -1.70 -2.31 5.86
N TRP A 30 -0.86 -2.76 4.93
CA TRP A 30 -1.30 -3.34 3.67
C TRP A 30 -2.05 -4.68 3.84
N GLU A 31 -1.60 -5.54 4.75
CA GLU A 31 -2.28 -6.80 5.06
C GLU A 31 -3.66 -6.61 5.69
N ASN A 32 -3.85 -5.52 6.45
CA ASN A 32 -5.14 -5.16 7.02
C ASN A 32 -6.15 -4.69 5.96
N GLU A 33 -5.67 -4.06 4.88
CA GLU A 33 -6.53 -3.52 3.83
C GLU A 33 -6.85 -4.54 2.71
N ILE A 34 -5.98 -5.53 2.47
CA ILE A 34 -6.14 -6.50 1.37
C ILE A 34 -6.18 -7.94 1.90
N VAL A 35 -7.34 -8.59 1.75
CA VAL A 35 -7.55 -9.96 2.24
C VAL A 35 -7.13 -11.04 1.23
N GLY A 36 -7.10 -10.72 -0.07
CA GLY A 36 -6.70 -11.67 -1.11
C GLY A 36 -7.05 -11.18 -2.51
N ILE A 37 -7.31 -12.11 -3.43
CA ILE A 37 -7.81 -11.83 -4.80
C ILE A 37 -9.09 -12.62 -5.07
N ASP A 38 -9.86 -12.21 -6.07
CA ASP A 38 -10.99 -13.01 -6.57
C ASP A 38 -10.50 -14.38 -7.06
N ASP A 39 -11.11 -15.47 -6.57
CA ASP A 39 -10.78 -16.83 -7.03
C ASP A 39 -11.50 -17.22 -8.33
N GLY A 40 -12.34 -16.34 -8.89
CA GLY A 40 -13.12 -16.57 -10.09
C GLY A 40 -14.40 -17.39 -9.87
N PHE A 41 -14.65 -17.83 -8.64
CA PHE A 41 -15.84 -18.60 -8.22
C PHE A 41 -16.67 -17.88 -7.15
N GLY A 42 -16.38 -16.59 -6.91
CA GLY A 42 -17.05 -15.77 -5.90
C GLY A 42 -16.47 -15.94 -4.50
N GLY A 43 -15.32 -16.57 -4.36
CA GLY A 43 -14.52 -16.65 -3.13
C GLY A 43 -13.30 -15.73 -3.15
N VAL A 44 -12.42 -15.93 -2.16
CA VAL A 44 -11.19 -15.16 -1.98
C VAL A 44 -10.02 -16.14 -1.96
N ALA A 45 -9.11 -16.02 -2.92
CA ALA A 45 -7.85 -16.73 -2.91
C ALA A 45 -6.82 -15.95 -2.08
N SER A 46 -6.14 -16.65 -1.17
CA SER A 46 -5.01 -16.08 -0.45
C SER A 46 -3.83 -15.91 -1.39
N ILE A 47 -3.15 -14.78 -1.28
CA ILE A 47 -1.93 -14.46 -2.01
C ILE A 47 -0.80 -14.24 -1.02
N ASN A 48 0.41 -14.61 -1.45
CA ASN A 48 1.65 -14.38 -0.73
C ASN A 48 2.57 -13.56 -1.64
N VAL A 49 3.15 -12.50 -1.08
CA VAL A 49 4.14 -11.65 -1.76
C VAL A 49 5.38 -11.63 -0.89
N GLN A 50 6.57 -11.69 -1.50
CA GLN A 50 7.83 -11.65 -0.78
C GLN A 50 8.72 -10.54 -1.33
N PHE A 51 9.41 -9.81 -0.46
CA PHE A 51 10.45 -8.87 -0.87
C PHE A 51 11.67 -8.88 0.04
N GLU A 52 12.77 -8.37 -0.50
CA GLU A 52 13.99 -8.04 0.23
C GLU A 52 14.00 -6.56 0.59
N ALA A 53 14.29 -6.24 1.85
CA ALA A 53 14.50 -4.89 2.34
C ALA A 53 15.99 -4.65 2.58
N GLU A 54 16.55 -3.63 1.94
CA GLU A 54 17.96 -3.27 2.09
C GLU A 54 18.18 -1.75 2.22
N PHE A 55 19.32 -1.37 2.78
CA PHE A 55 19.83 -0.01 2.67
C PHE A 55 20.73 0.11 1.46
N PHE A 56 20.59 1.22 0.73
CA PHE A 56 21.38 1.52 -0.45
C PHE A 56 21.75 3.01 -0.48
N ASN A 57 22.98 3.31 -0.86
CA ASN A 57 23.43 4.69 -0.97
C ASN A 57 23.03 5.31 -2.33
N PHE A 58 21.89 6.01 -2.38
CA PHE A 58 21.50 6.80 -3.56
C PHE A 58 22.15 8.18 -3.63
N GLY A 59 22.95 8.54 -2.62
CA GLY A 59 23.52 9.88 -2.45
C GLY A 59 22.51 10.92 -1.96
N ASN A 60 23.02 12.11 -1.66
CA ASN A 60 22.22 13.25 -1.24
C ASN A 60 21.37 13.77 -2.41
N GLY A 61 20.06 13.88 -2.21
CA GLY A 61 19.11 14.28 -3.25
C GLY A 61 18.66 13.14 -4.16
N GLY A 62 19.08 11.90 -3.88
CA GLY A 62 18.45 10.71 -4.44
C GLY A 62 17.08 10.44 -3.80
N PRO A 63 16.33 9.44 -4.31
CA PRO A 63 15.04 9.08 -3.75
C PRO A 63 15.19 8.59 -2.30
N LEU A 64 14.12 8.65 -1.52
CA LEU A 64 14.11 8.21 -0.11
C LEU A 64 13.95 6.70 0.02
N GLY A 65 13.07 6.15 -0.80
CA GLY A 65 12.83 4.73 -1.01
C GLY A 65 12.89 4.44 -2.51
N MET A 66 13.10 3.17 -2.86
CA MET A 66 12.89 2.71 -4.23
C MET A 66 12.57 1.24 -4.24
N TRP A 67 11.38 0.92 -4.73
CA TRP A 67 11.01 -0.43 -5.11
C TRP A 67 11.63 -0.80 -6.47
N SER A 68 11.96 -2.08 -6.61
CA SER A 68 12.37 -2.69 -7.88
C SER A 68 11.64 -4.01 -8.06
N GLY A 69 11.00 -4.15 -9.21
CA GLY A 69 10.21 -5.31 -9.59
C GLY A 69 10.97 -6.37 -10.40
N PRO A 70 10.26 -7.38 -10.90
CA PRO A 70 10.85 -8.49 -11.65
C PRO A 70 11.63 -8.01 -12.88
N LEU A 71 12.87 -8.48 -13.00
CA LEU A 71 13.77 -8.09 -14.09
C LEU A 71 13.63 -8.98 -15.34
N SER A 72 12.92 -10.12 -15.23
CA SER A 72 12.73 -11.05 -16.34
C SER A 72 11.54 -11.98 -16.10
N ALA A 73 10.89 -12.40 -17.19
CA ALA A 73 9.92 -13.50 -17.16
C ALA A 73 9.99 -14.30 -18.46
N SER A 74 9.43 -15.51 -18.43
CA SER A 74 9.41 -16.39 -19.60
C SER A 74 8.34 -15.92 -20.60
N VAL A 75 8.55 -16.23 -21.89
CA VAL A 75 7.54 -15.90 -22.91
C VAL A 75 6.26 -16.70 -22.64
N GLY A 76 5.14 -16.00 -22.55
CA GLY A 76 3.81 -16.54 -22.26
C GLY A 76 3.48 -16.67 -20.78
N SER A 77 4.35 -16.24 -19.86
CA SER A 77 3.99 -16.15 -18.44
C SER A 77 3.17 -14.90 -18.15
N ASN A 78 2.35 -14.97 -17.11
CA ASN A 78 1.84 -13.78 -16.42
C ASN A 78 2.82 -13.38 -15.31
N ILE A 79 2.92 -12.09 -15.08
CA ILE A 79 3.67 -11.49 -13.98
C ILE A 79 2.69 -10.65 -13.18
N ARG A 80 2.32 -11.14 -12.00
CA ARG A 80 1.54 -10.41 -11.00
C ARG A 80 2.35 -10.24 -9.72
N PRO A 81 2.04 -9.26 -8.86
CA PRO A 81 2.75 -9.05 -7.58
C PRO A 81 2.95 -10.33 -6.74
N TRP A 82 2.01 -11.28 -6.82
CA TRP A 82 2.00 -12.52 -6.05
C TRP A 82 2.29 -13.79 -6.88
N GLU A 83 2.53 -13.68 -8.19
CA GLU A 83 2.72 -14.86 -9.04
C GLU A 83 4.17 -15.30 -9.05
N ALA A 84 4.48 -16.49 -8.53
CA ALA A 84 5.71 -17.17 -8.92
C ALA A 84 5.59 -17.54 -10.41
N THR A 85 6.45 -16.98 -11.27
CA THR A 85 6.33 -17.16 -12.73
C THR A 85 6.61 -18.61 -13.16
N ASP A 86 7.24 -19.42 -12.30
CA ASP A 86 7.21 -20.89 -12.30
C ASP A 86 7.82 -21.49 -11.00
N ALA A 87 7.85 -22.82 -10.86
CA ALA A 87 8.46 -23.52 -9.71
C ALA A 87 9.98 -23.28 -9.54
N SER A 88 10.62 -22.61 -10.49
CA SER A 88 12.04 -22.23 -10.49
C SER A 88 12.28 -20.72 -10.44
N TYR A 89 11.23 -19.90 -10.43
CA TYR A 89 11.34 -18.45 -10.46
C TYR A 89 10.35 -17.80 -9.46
N THR A 90 10.90 -17.35 -8.34
CA THR A 90 10.23 -16.44 -7.41
C THR A 90 10.39 -15.02 -7.96
N ILE A 91 9.32 -14.24 -8.04
CA ILE A 91 9.45 -12.81 -8.37
C ILE A 91 10.33 -12.18 -7.30
N ALA A 92 11.44 -11.56 -7.74
CA ALA A 92 12.34 -10.84 -6.87
C ALA A 92 11.85 -9.39 -6.76
N HIS A 93 11.28 -9.05 -5.61
CA HIS A 93 11.04 -7.68 -5.21
C HIS A 93 12.16 -7.21 -4.28
N THR A 94 12.63 -5.99 -4.48
CA THR A 94 13.54 -5.33 -3.54
C THR A 94 13.00 -3.95 -3.23
N ILE A 95 12.95 -3.59 -1.94
CA ILE A 95 12.69 -2.23 -1.49
C ILE A 95 13.97 -1.70 -0.85
N ARG A 96 14.49 -0.61 -1.39
CA ARG A 96 15.73 0.03 -0.94
C ARG A 96 15.41 1.31 -0.20
N PHE A 97 15.96 1.46 0.99
CA PHE A 97 15.92 2.72 1.74
C PHE A 97 17.25 3.47 1.57
N ASN A 98 17.16 4.77 1.32
CA ASN A 98 18.35 5.58 1.07
C ASN A 98 19.16 5.79 2.34
N SER A 99 20.32 5.14 2.42
CA SER A 99 21.21 5.25 3.58
C SER A 99 21.79 6.67 3.76
N SER A 100 21.88 7.47 2.69
CA SER A 100 22.31 8.87 2.80
C SER A 100 21.32 9.75 3.57
N SER A 101 20.06 9.33 3.67
CA SER A 101 19.01 10.03 4.41
C SER A 101 18.87 9.57 5.86
N ILE A 102 19.72 8.65 6.35
CA ILE A 102 19.64 8.05 7.71
C ILE A 102 20.81 8.54 8.58
N ASN A 103 21.29 9.76 8.34
CA ASN A 103 22.16 10.39 9.31
C ASN A 103 21.33 10.76 10.55
N SER A 104 21.95 11.00 11.70
CA SER A 104 21.24 11.25 12.97
C SER A 104 21.53 12.65 13.51
N GLY A 105 21.53 13.67 12.65
CA GLY A 105 21.95 15.01 13.05
C GLY A 105 21.90 16.11 11.99
N ALA A 106 21.34 15.83 10.82
CA ALA A 106 21.01 16.79 9.78
C ALA A 106 19.50 17.05 9.74
N THR A 107 19.10 18.11 9.05
CA THR A 107 17.69 18.36 8.71
C THR A 107 17.34 17.64 7.42
N ASN A 108 16.10 17.17 7.28
CA ASN A 108 15.64 16.34 6.17
C ASN A 108 16.30 14.96 6.20
N GLU A 109 16.03 14.21 7.26
CA GLU A 109 16.41 12.81 7.41
C GLU A 109 15.17 11.91 7.31
N LEU A 110 15.35 10.61 7.06
CA LEU A 110 14.30 9.61 7.21
C LEU A 110 14.07 9.37 8.69
N TRP A 111 12.89 9.75 9.15
CA TRP A 111 12.46 9.55 10.51
C TRP A 111 11.75 8.19 10.63
N PHE A 112 12.34 7.29 11.44
CA PHE A 112 11.83 5.94 11.63
C PHE A 112 11.00 5.85 12.91
N ASP A 113 9.68 5.81 12.74
CA ASP A 113 8.72 5.47 13.77
C ASP A 113 7.63 4.56 13.21
N ALA A 114 7.36 3.51 13.98
CA ALA A 114 6.43 2.45 13.63
C ALA A 114 5.04 2.65 14.24
N THR A 115 4.82 3.72 14.99
CA THR A 115 3.47 4.05 15.47
C THR A 115 2.58 4.29 14.24
N PRO A 116 1.37 3.72 14.14
CA PRO A 116 0.59 3.82 12.90
C PRO A 116 -0.09 5.19 12.72
N ALA A 117 -0.59 5.76 13.81
CA ALA A 117 -1.30 7.05 13.81
C ALA A 117 -0.30 8.20 13.98
N ASP A 118 -0.50 9.30 13.25
CA ASP A 118 0.15 10.57 13.57
C ASP A 118 -0.45 11.08 14.89
N ASP A 119 0.23 10.83 16.01
CA ASP A 119 -0.27 11.24 17.33
C ASP A 119 0.04 12.72 17.64
N GLY A 120 0.56 13.46 16.65
CA GLY A 120 0.93 14.86 16.75
C GLY A 120 2.20 15.11 17.57
N SER A 121 2.89 14.06 18.04
CA SER A 121 4.18 14.14 18.74
C SER A 121 5.35 13.55 17.94
N ASP A 122 5.05 13.11 16.73
CA ASP A 122 5.77 12.05 16.07
C ASP A 122 6.90 12.59 15.19
N LYS A 123 6.64 13.50 14.26
CA LYS A 123 7.67 13.91 13.30
C LYS A 123 8.47 15.14 13.74
N ALA A 124 9.81 15.03 13.75
CA ALA A 124 10.67 16.20 13.86
C ALA A 124 10.47 17.10 12.62
N PHE A 125 10.33 18.42 12.85
CA PHE A 125 10.09 19.39 11.78
C PHE A 125 11.14 19.23 10.66
N SER A 126 10.70 19.08 9.41
CA SER A 126 11.47 18.90 8.16
C SER A 126 12.03 17.52 7.82
N ASP A 127 11.78 16.48 8.63
CA ASP A 127 12.19 15.11 8.28
C ASP A 127 11.16 14.42 7.36
N TRP A 128 11.50 13.29 6.75
CA TRP A 128 10.56 12.49 5.96
C TRP A 128 10.09 11.29 6.78
N ASP A 129 8.79 10.98 6.74
CA ASP A 129 8.24 9.86 7.49
C ASP A 129 8.58 8.53 6.78
N ALA A 130 9.43 7.71 7.40
CA ALA A 130 9.88 6.46 6.79
C ALA A 130 8.77 5.41 6.68
N LEU A 131 7.70 5.51 7.49
CA LEU A 131 6.55 4.62 7.41
C LEU A 131 5.72 4.93 6.15
N THR A 132 5.49 6.20 5.84
CA THR A 132 4.89 6.64 4.56
C THR A 132 5.73 6.18 3.38
N VAL A 133 7.06 6.35 3.42
CA VAL A 133 7.95 5.86 2.35
C VAL A 133 7.84 4.34 2.21
N ALA A 134 7.88 3.59 3.31
CA ALA A 134 7.75 2.12 3.27
C ALA A 134 6.40 1.68 2.67
N ARG A 135 5.29 2.35 3.04
CA ARG A 135 3.96 2.07 2.49
C ARG A 135 3.91 2.36 0.99
N HIS A 136 4.49 3.47 0.56
CA HIS A 136 4.56 3.89 -0.85
C HIS A 136 5.29 2.85 -1.70
N GLU A 137 6.49 2.42 -1.28
CA GLU A 137 7.27 1.42 -2.02
C GLU A 137 6.59 0.04 -2.04
N ILE A 138 5.90 -0.34 -0.95
CA ILE A 138 5.06 -1.54 -0.95
C ILE A 138 3.87 -1.36 -1.90
N GLY A 139 3.32 -0.16 -2.06
CA GLY A 139 2.29 0.15 -3.06
C GLY A 139 2.76 -0.16 -4.49
N HIS A 140 3.96 0.29 -4.86
CA HIS A 140 4.56 -0.07 -6.15
C HIS A 140 4.69 -1.59 -6.31
N MET A 141 5.19 -2.28 -5.27
CA MET A 141 5.26 -3.74 -5.24
C MET A 141 3.88 -4.37 -5.47
N LEU A 142 2.82 -3.84 -4.87
CA LEU A 142 1.47 -4.41 -4.98
C LEU A 142 0.75 -4.07 -6.28
N GLY A 143 1.29 -3.21 -7.14
CA GLY A 143 0.74 -3.03 -8.49
C GLY A 143 0.65 -1.61 -9.01
N PHE A 144 1.03 -0.58 -8.24
CA PHE A 144 1.16 0.79 -8.75
C PHE A 144 2.40 0.91 -9.65
N SER A 145 2.43 0.17 -10.77
CA SER A 145 3.59 0.07 -11.63
C SER A 145 3.23 -0.50 -13.00
N SER A 146 4.00 -0.11 -14.02
CA SER A 146 3.98 -0.74 -15.34
C SER A 146 4.84 -2.00 -15.45
N ALA A 147 5.48 -2.45 -14.37
CA ALA A 147 6.38 -3.61 -14.41
C ALA A 147 5.67 -4.97 -14.60
N TYR A 148 4.35 -5.01 -14.43
CA TYR A 148 3.54 -6.23 -14.51
C TYR A 148 2.91 -6.40 -15.88
N ALA A 149 2.75 -7.65 -16.33
CA ALA A 149 2.15 -7.96 -17.62
C ALA A 149 1.56 -9.36 -17.63
N ASP A 150 0.46 -9.54 -18.37
CA ASP A 150 -0.04 -10.86 -18.76
C ASP A 150 0.54 -11.25 -20.12
N ASP A 151 0.65 -12.54 -20.41
CA ASP A 151 1.06 -13.08 -21.71
C ASP A 151 2.39 -12.49 -22.24
N VAL A 152 3.41 -12.38 -21.38
CA VAL A 152 4.68 -11.71 -21.69
C VAL A 152 5.28 -12.19 -23.02
N GLY A 153 5.62 -11.26 -23.91
CA GLY A 153 6.25 -11.54 -25.21
C GLY A 153 5.32 -12.16 -26.25
N LEU A 154 4.01 -12.33 -25.97
CA LEU A 154 3.02 -12.78 -26.94
C LEU A 154 2.24 -11.61 -27.55
N PRO A 155 1.58 -11.80 -28.72
CA PRO A 155 0.71 -10.77 -29.30
C PRO A 155 -0.47 -10.34 -28.42
N SER A 156 -0.85 -11.17 -27.43
CA SER A 156 -1.89 -10.88 -26.45
C SER A 156 -1.39 -10.17 -25.19
N GLN A 157 -0.10 -9.82 -25.12
CA GLN A 157 0.47 -9.16 -23.95
C GLN A 157 -0.32 -7.91 -23.58
N SER A 158 -0.67 -7.80 -22.31
CA SER A 158 -1.41 -6.68 -21.72
C SER A 158 -0.76 -6.25 -20.41
N ASN A 159 -0.95 -5.00 -20.02
CA ASN A 159 -0.51 -4.49 -18.73
C ASN A 159 -1.73 -4.24 -17.84
N PRO A 160 -1.92 -5.03 -16.75
CA PRO A 160 -3.11 -4.91 -15.91
C PRO A 160 -3.34 -3.53 -15.30
N TRP A 161 -2.26 -2.78 -15.10
CA TRP A 161 -2.27 -1.42 -14.57
C TRP A 161 -2.33 -0.38 -15.68
N SER A 162 -1.33 -0.35 -16.57
CA SER A 162 -1.22 0.71 -17.59
C SER A 162 -2.36 0.68 -18.61
N ASP A 163 -3.00 -0.47 -18.87
CA ASP A 163 -4.16 -0.54 -19.76
C ASP A 163 -5.42 0.12 -19.18
N LYS A 164 -5.38 0.50 -17.89
CA LYS A 164 -6.45 1.26 -17.21
C LYS A 164 -6.30 2.76 -17.37
N ILE A 165 -5.19 3.21 -17.93
CA ILE A 165 -4.82 4.62 -18.05
C ILE A 165 -5.00 5.06 -19.49
N ILE A 166 -5.79 6.12 -19.72
CA ILE A 166 -5.99 6.73 -21.04
C ILE A 166 -5.59 8.20 -20.97
N GLY A 167 -4.52 8.57 -21.68
CA GLY A 167 -3.85 9.83 -21.43
C GLY A 167 -3.21 9.80 -20.05
N ASP A 168 -3.50 10.78 -19.20
CA ASP A 168 -3.01 10.87 -17.83
C ASP A 168 -4.14 10.62 -16.81
N VAL A 169 -5.08 9.73 -17.14
CA VAL A 169 -6.25 9.44 -16.27
C VAL A 169 -6.45 7.94 -16.12
N PHE A 170 -6.49 7.47 -14.86
CA PHE A 170 -6.95 6.14 -14.48
C PHE A 170 -8.46 6.17 -14.22
N ASP A 171 -9.26 5.58 -15.11
CA ASP A 171 -10.73 5.62 -15.04
C ASP A 171 -11.51 4.27 -15.16
N PRO A 172 -11.02 3.14 -14.64
CA PRO A 172 -11.89 1.98 -14.42
C PRO A 172 -13.04 2.31 -13.48
N GLY A 173 -14.26 1.95 -13.87
CA GLY A 173 -15.44 2.08 -12.99
C GLY A 173 -15.84 3.53 -12.65
N GLY A 174 -15.28 4.54 -13.33
CA GLY A 174 -15.58 5.95 -13.05
C GLY A 174 -14.74 6.57 -11.94
N LEU A 175 -13.59 5.96 -11.58
CA LEU A 175 -12.70 6.48 -10.53
C LEU A 175 -12.08 7.85 -10.88
N ASN A 176 -11.85 8.13 -12.16
CA ASN A 176 -11.35 9.40 -12.68
C ASN A 176 -10.18 10.00 -11.85
N VAL A 177 -9.10 9.25 -11.71
CA VAL A 177 -7.89 9.66 -10.96
C VAL A 177 -6.87 10.24 -11.92
N ALA A 178 -6.35 11.43 -11.61
CA ALA A 178 -5.29 12.07 -12.38
C ALA A 178 -3.94 11.40 -12.08
N MET A 179 -3.23 11.01 -13.13
CA MET A 179 -1.88 10.45 -13.07
C MET A 179 -0.85 11.56 -13.32
N GLU A 180 0.36 11.37 -12.81
CA GLU A 180 1.49 12.24 -13.15
C GLU A 180 1.80 12.10 -14.66
N PRO A 181 1.90 13.20 -15.43
CA PRO A 181 2.13 13.12 -16.86
C PRO A 181 3.43 12.39 -17.25
N GLY A 182 3.28 11.29 -17.98
CA GLY A 182 4.41 10.45 -18.39
C GLY A 182 4.92 9.48 -17.32
N ASP A 183 4.29 9.47 -16.14
CA ASP A 183 4.57 8.52 -15.06
C ASP A 183 3.29 7.77 -14.67
N VAL A 184 3.22 6.52 -15.11
CA VAL A 184 2.05 5.68 -14.87
C VAL A 184 2.02 5.08 -13.46
N ALA A 185 3.09 5.22 -12.66
CA ALA A 185 3.16 4.65 -11.32
C ALA A 185 2.65 5.62 -10.23
N HIS A 186 2.57 6.92 -10.55
CA HIS A 186 2.24 7.97 -9.59
C HIS A 186 0.98 8.73 -9.96
N VAL A 187 0.24 9.15 -8.94
CA VAL A 187 -0.90 10.05 -9.07
C VAL A 187 -0.44 11.51 -8.96
N LEU A 188 -1.25 12.43 -9.46
CA LEU A 188 -1.04 13.87 -9.32
C LEU A 188 -1.98 14.41 -8.22
N ASP A 189 -1.72 14.03 -6.97
CA ASP A 189 -2.53 14.40 -5.80
C ASP A 189 -1.69 14.22 -4.52
N ASP A 190 -1.21 15.34 -3.96
CA ASP A 190 -0.34 15.37 -2.78
C ASP A 190 -0.96 14.78 -1.51
N SER A 191 -2.28 14.55 -1.50
CA SER A 191 -2.97 13.91 -0.38
C SER A 191 -2.92 12.37 -0.42
N LEU A 192 -2.47 11.79 -1.53
CA LEU A 192 -2.45 10.34 -1.75
C LEU A 192 -1.06 9.76 -1.53
N LEU A 193 -1.02 8.51 -1.07
CA LEU A 193 0.23 7.81 -0.79
C LEU A 193 1.09 7.68 -2.05
N MET A 194 0.50 7.48 -3.22
CA MET A 194 1.19 7.24 -4.49
C MET A 194 1.53 8.54 -5.26
N ASP A 195 1.54 9.70 -4.61
CA ASP A 195 2.04 10.93 -5.23
C ASP A 195 3.55 10.84 -5.51
N THR A 196 4.02 11.51 -6.55
CA THR A 196 5.45 11.51 -6.94
C THR A 196 6.34 12.27 -5.94
N SER A 197 5.76 13.16 -5.13
CA SER A 197 6.48 14.07 -4.24
C SER A 197 5.91 14.06 -2.83
N LEU A 198 6.22 13.01 -2.08
CA LEU A 198 5.94 12.95 -0.64
C LEU A 198 6.62 14.10 0.12
N SER A 199 5.80 15.04 0.60
CA SER A 199 6.26 16.25 1.28
C SER A 199 6.82 15.94 2.67
N ASN A 200 7.97 16.52 3.02
CA ASN A 200 8.44 16.52 4.40
C ASN A 200 7.72 17.55 5.29
N ALA A 201 6.94 18.46 4.72
CA ALA A 201 6.16 19.43 5.47
C ALA A 201 4.81 18.84 5.93
N GLU A 202 4.36 17.77 5.28
CA GLU A 202 3.13 17.07 5.62
C GLU A 202 3.40 15.98 6.66
N GLY A 203 2.34 15.63 7.39
CA GLY A 203 2.37 14.53 8.34
C GLY A 203 2.48 13.18 7.65
N ARG A 204 2.26 12.11 8.41
CA ARG A 204 2.21 10.75 7.86
C ARG A 204 1.04 10.62 6.89
N ILE A 205 1.29 10.05 5.71
CA ILE A 205 0.27 9.70 4.71
C ILE A 205 -0.04 8.19 4.84
N ASP A 206 -1.33 7.88 4.92
CA ASP A 206 -1.89 6.54 5.06
C ASP A 206 -2.38 6.01 3.69
N ILE A 207 -2.61 4.69 3.61
CA ILE A 207 -3.19 4.05 2.42
C ILE A 207 -4.65 4.51 2.27
N SER A 208 -4.99 5.16 1.15
CA SER A 208 -6.35 5.63 0.94
C SER A 208 -7.27 4.56 0.34
N MET A 209 -8.57 4.67 0.62
CA MET A 209 -9.59 3.84 -0.02
C MET A 209 -9.64 4.05 -1.54
N LEU A 210 -9.27 5.23 -2.04
CA LEU A 210 -9.20 5.49 -3.47
C LEU A 210 -8.12 4.62 -4.13
N GLU A 211 -6.92 4.60 -3.56
CA GLU A 211 -5.79 3.79 -4.02
C GLU A 211 -6.09 2.28 -3.94
N LEU A 212 -6.72 1.84 -2.85
CA LEU A 212 -7.19 0.46 -2.73
C LEU A 212 -8.17 0.08 -3.85
N ASN A 213 -9.09 0.97 -4.21
CA ASN A 213 -10.02 0.74 -5.32
C ASN A 213 -9.33 0.74 -6.69
N MET A 214 -8.27 1.53 -6.87
CA MET A 214 -7.45 1.47 -8.09
C MET A 214 -6.78 0.10 -8.23
N LEU A 215 -6.10 -0.38 -7.18
CA LEU A 215 -5.49 -1.71 -7.15
C LEU A 215 -6.54 -2.81 -7.36
N ALA A 216 -7.68 -2.75 -6.68
CA ALA A 216 -8.76 -3.73 -6.86
C ALA A 216 -9.28 -3.76 -8.30
N SER A 217 -9.37 -2.60 -8.97
CA SER A 217 -9.84 -2.51 -10.36
C SER A 217 -8.83 -3.03 -11.38
N ALA A 218 -7.53 -2.89 -11.11
CA ALA A 218 -6.46 -3.36 -12.00
C ALA A 218 -6.14 -4.85 -11.80
N TYR A 219 -6.13 -5.32 -10.55
CA TYR A 219 -5.59 -6.62 -10.17
C TYR A 219 -6.62 -7.58 -9.58
N GLY A 220 -7.84 -7.13 -9.30
CA GLY A 220 -8.88 -7.97 -8.70
C GLY A 220 -8.67 -8.26 -7.21
N TYR A 221 -7.90 -7.42 -6.51
CA TYR A 221 -7.76 -7.50 -5.07
C TYR A 221 -9.12 -7.45 -4.37
N LYS A 222 -9.24 -8.25 -3.33
CA LYS A 222 -10.35 -8.23 -2.39
C LYS A 222 -9.91 -7.42 -1.18
N LEU A 223 -10.56 -6.28 -1.03
CA LEU A 223 -10.33 -5.38 0.09
C LEU A 223 -10.97 -5.97 1.34
N ALA A 224 -10.35 -5.76 2.50
CA ALA A 224 -11.02 -5.96 3.76
C ALA A 224 -12.29 -5.09 3.74
N ALA A 225 -13.41 -5.67 4.18
CA ALA A 225 -14.56 -4.84 4.49
C ALA A 225 -14.11 -3.94 5.64
N THR A 226 -13.78 -2.68 5.34
CA THR A 226 -13.39 -1.70 6.35
C THR A 226 -14.39 -1.81 7.48
N ALA A 227 -13.89 -2.09 8.69
CA ALA A 227 -14.68 -1.96 9.89
C ALA A 227 -15.16 -0.52 9.90
N ILE A 228 -16.39 -0.27 9.44
CA ILE A 228 -17.08 0.99 9.64
C ILE A 228 -16.98 1.22 11.15
N PRO A 229 -16.27 2.26 11.65
CA PRO A 229 -16.35 2.56 13.07
C PRO A 229 -17.82 2.75 13.36
N GLU A 230 -18.38 1.93 14.26
CA GLU A 230 -19.79 2.05 14.62
C GLU A 230 -20.08 3.53 14.87
N PRO A 231 -21.15 4.12 14.30
CA PRO A 231 -21.56 5.45 14.69
C PRO A 231 -21.76 5.38 16.20
N THR A 232 -20.88 6.04 16.94
CA THR A 232 -20.91 6.12 18.40
C THR A 232 -22.35 6.42 18.79
N GLY A 233 -22.92 5.47 19.55
CA GLY A 233 -24.35 5.31 19.68
C GLY A 233 -25.09 6.62 19.92
N PHE A 234 -25.90 7.03 18.94
CA PHE A 234 -27.10 7.79 19.23
C PHE A 234 -28.06 6.84 19.94
N VAL A 235 -27.93 6.75 21.27
CA VAL A 235 -29.02 6.29 22.14
C VAL A 235 -30.10 7.37 22.08
N ALA A 236 -30.86 7.41 20.99
CA ALA A 236 -32.13 8.11 20.94
C ALA A 236 -33.16 7.21 21.62
N LEU A 237 -33.38 7.51 22.89
CA LEU A 237 -34.35 6.94 23.80
C LEU A 237 -35.77 7.04 23.19
N VAL A 238 -36.23 6.04 22.43
CA VAL A 238 -37.64 5.93 22.06
C VAL A 238 -38.40 5.45 23.29
N THR A 239 -38.93 6.40 24.05
CA THR A 239 -39.86 6.11 25.14
C THR A 239 -41.18 5.64 24.54
N ILE A 240 -41.40 4.32 24.50
CA ILE A 240 -42.72 3.74 24.23
C ILE A 240 -43.58 3.94 25.48
N ALA A 241 -44.26 5.08 25.56
CA ALA A 241 -45.37 5.27 26.50
C ALA A 241 -46.61 4.55 25.97
N GLY A 242 -46.66 3.23 26.15
CA GLY A 242 -47.79 2.39 25.77
C GLY A 242 -48.07 1.35 26.84
N GLY A 243 -48.87 1.70 27.85
CA GLY A 243 -49.20 0.74 28.92
C GLY A 243 -50.08 1.29 30.03
N LEU A 244 -51.30 1.75 29.72
CA LEU A 244 -52.32 2.00 30.73
C LEU A 244 -53.64 1.31 30.36
N VAL A 245 -53.66 -0.02 30.51
CA VAL A 245 -54.89 -0.79 30.66
C VAL A 245 -54.67 -1.86 31.73
N CYS A 246 -54.70 -1.46 33.01
CA CYS A 246 -54.94 -2.40 34.10
C CYS A 246 -56.45 -2.51 34.32
N ARG A 247 -57.01 -3.52 33.66
CA ARG A 247 -58.36 -4.06 33.85
C ARG A 247 -58.48 -4.62 35.27
N ARG A 248 -59.03 -3.86 36.20
CA ARG A 248 -59.31 -4.32 37.58
C ARG A 248 -60.69 -5.01 37.63
N ARG A 249 -60.70 -6.34 37.82
CA ARG A 249 -61.91 -7.12 38.11
C ARG A 249 -61.64 -8.06 39.29
N ARG A 250 -62.46 -7.94 40.34
CA ARG A 250 -62.72 -8.79 41.54
C ARG A 250 -62.95 -7.82 42.73
N ARG A 251 -64.07 -7.79 43.43
CA ARG A 251 -65.18 -8.73 43.69
C ARG A 251 -66.51 -8.03 43.49
#